data_AF-A3WHF1-F1
#
_entry.id   AF-A3WHF1-F1
#
_cell.length_a   1.000
_cell.length_b   1.000
_cell.length_c   1.000
_cell.angle_alpha   90.00
_cell.angle_beta   90.00
_cell.angle_gamma   90.00
#
_symmetry.space_group_name_H-M   'P 1'
#
loop_
_entity.id
_entity.type
_entity.pdbx_description
1 polymer ?
#
loop_
_entity_poly.entity_id
_entity_poly.type
_entity_poly.pdbx_seq_one_letter_code
_entity_poly.pdbx_strand_id
1 'polypeptide(L)'
;MKMTVNRLDKFLVLPLIASLVMIAEIDAPMEQAIKLSSLIKGVALGGATLAMALIVAAATAIDRRCSEDYIFQILANAALVALTATMMINLFWVLGEKVVGLPELASDNILGVVTLSWVISYYWFRVRGIAQ
;
A
#
# COMPACT_ATOMS: atom_id res chain seq x y z
N MET A 1 -3.68 1.99 23.56
CA MET A 1 -2.26 2.36 23.74
C MET A 1 -1.99 3.58 22.88
N LYS A 2 -1.61 4.74 23.44
CA LYS A 2 -1.37 5.95 22.61
C LYS A 2 -0.14 5.74 21.72
N MET A 3 -0.29 5.98 20.42
CA MET A 3 0.77 5.84 19.44
C MET A 3 1.54 7.16 19.38
N THR A 4 2.78 7.17 19.86
CA THR A 4 3.65 8.35 19.81
C THR A 4 4.42 8.39 18.49
N VAL A 5 4.79 9.59 18.04
CA VAL A 5 5.59 9.85 16.83
C VAL A 5 6.84 8.95 16.75
N ASN A 6 7.59 8.78 17.85
CA ASN A 6 8.77 7.88 17.91
C ASN A 6 8.46 6.37 17.82
N ARG A 7 7.24 5.94 18.18
CA ARG A 7 6.84 4.53 18.08
C ARG A 7 6.40 4.20 16.65
N LEU A 8 5.74 5.15 15.99
CA LEU A 8 5.34 5.02 14.60
C LEU A 8 6.55 4.87 13.66
N ASP A 9 7.63 5.63 13.88
CA ASP A 9 8.87 5.42 13.12
C ASP A 9 9.40 4.02 13.20
N LYS A 10 9.54 3.50 14.43
CA LYS A 10 10.08 2.16 14.67
C LYS A 10 9.19 1.11 14.02
N PHE A 11 7.87 1.34 14.04
CA PHE A 11 6.92 0.49 13.37
C PHE A 11 7.12 0.51 11.84
N LEU A 12 7.39 1.66 11.23
CA LEU A 12 7.52 1.82 9.78
C LEU A 12 8.83 1.29 9.18
N VAL A 13 9.86 1.02 10.01
CA VAL A 13 11.09 0.36 9.54
C VAL A 13 10.81 -1.04 8.97
N LEU A 14 9.91 -1.80 9.60
CA LEU A 14 9.59 -3.16 9.15
C LEU A 14 8.87 -3.15 7.78
N PRO A 15 7.77 -2.39 7.57
CA PRO A 15 7.17 -2.19 6.25
C PRO A 15 8.14 -1.69 5.19
N LEU A 16 9.07 -0.80 5.55
CA LEU A 16 10.10 -0.32 4.63
C LEU A 16 10.97 -1.47 4.12
N ILE A 17 11.54 -2.26 5.02
CA ILE A 17 12.42 -3.38 4.65
C ILE A 17 11.62 -4.42 3.85
N ALA A 18 10.43 -4.80 4.32
CA ALA A 18 9.57 -5.76 3.62
C ALA A 18 9.23 -5.27 2.21
N SER A 19 8.94 -3.98 2.04
CA SER A 19 8.62 -3.40 0.74
C SER A 19 9.79 -3.48 -0.26
N LEU A 20 11.02 -3.31 0.23
CA LEU A 20 12.22 -3.40 -0.61
C LEU A 20 12.48 -4.83 -1.05
N VAL A 21 12.27 -5.80 -0.15
CA VAL A 21 12.38 -7.23 -0.48
C VAL A 21 11.33 -7.62 -1.52
N MET A 22 10.07 -7.23 -1.31
CA MET A 22 8.96 -7.49 -2.24
C MET A 22 9.17 -6.86 -3.63
N ILE A 23 9.90 -5.76 -3.73
CA ILE A 23 10.23 -5.13 -5.02
C ILE A 23 11.43 -5.82 -5.68
N ALA A 24 12.39 -6.29 -4.88
CA ALA A 24 13.60 -6.95 -5.36
C ALA A 24 13.33 -8.38 -5.87
N GLU A 25 12.35 -9.07 -5.30
CA GLU A 25 11.90 -10.39 -5.73
C GLU A 25 10.97 -10.24 -6.94
N ILE A 26 11.52 -10.39 -8.15
CA ILE A 26 10.75 -10.54 -9.39
C ILE A 26 10.70 -12.03 -9.71
N ASP A 27 9.83 -12.76 -9.01
CA ASP A 27 9.58 -14.17 -9.29
C ASP A 27 8.49 -14.33 -10.36
N ALA A 28 8.61 -15.39 -11.15
CA ALA A 28 7.59 -15.77 -12.13
C ALA A 28 6.26 -16.09 -11.42
N PRO A 29 5.11 -15.74 -12.02
CA PRO A 29 3.81 -15.96 -11.38
C PRO A 29 3.59 -17.43 -11.03
N MET A 30 3.22 -17.71 -9.77
CA MET A 30 2.76 -19.04 -9.36
C MET A 30 1.55 -19.46 -10.21
N GLU A 31 1.69 -20.56 -10.94
CA GLU A 31 0.64 -21.15 -11.76
C GLU A 31 -0.55 -21.58 -10.87
N GLN A 32 -1.65 -20.82 -10.88
CA GLN A 32 -2.82 -21.11 -10.05
C GLN A 32 -3.66 -22.25 -10.63
N ALA A 33 -3.57 -23.43 -10.00
CA ALA A 33 -4.30 -24.65 -10.37
C ALA A 33 -5.75 -24.73 -9.81
N ILE A 34 -6.53 -23.65 -9.86
CA ILE A 34 -7.98 -23.69 -9.51
C ILE A 34 -8.80 -22.95 -10.58
N LYS A 35 -9.48 -23.72 -11.45
CA LYS A 35 -10.42 -23.20 -12.45
C LYS A 35 -11.77 -22.82 -11.80
N LEU A 36 -11.82 -21.65 -11.17
CA LEU A 36 -13.09 -21.01 -10.77
C LEU A 36 -13.72 -20.26 -11.96
N SER A 37 -15.05 -20.23 -12.03
CA SER A 37 -15.77 -19.44 -13.04
C SER A 37 -15.58 -17.92 -12.80
N SER A 38 -15.54 -17.13 -13.88
CA SER A 38 -15.28 -15.69 -13.82
C SER A 38 -16.27 -14.93 -12.94
N LEU A 39 -17.53 -15.37 -12.90
CA LEU A 39 -18.57 -14.77 -12.08
C LEU A 39 -18.32 -15.00 -10.58
N ILE A 40 -17.91 -16.22 -10.19
CA ILE A 40 -17.59 -16.52 -8.79
C ILE A 40 -16.35 -15.73 -8.35
N LYS A 41 -15.34 -15.59 -9.22
CA LYS A 41 -14.15 -14.76 -8.92
C LYS A 41 -14.53 -13.30 -8.67
N GLY A 42 -15.37 -12.73 -9.54
CA GLY A 42 -15.83 -11.35 -9.40
C GLY A 42 -16.62 -11.11 -8.11
N VAL A 43 -17.55 -12.00 -7.78
CA VAL A 43 -18.34 -11.91 -6.53
C VAL A 43 -17.45 -12.08 -5.30
N ALA A 44 -16.52 -13.05 -5.32
CA ALA A 44 -15.60 -13.27 -4.21
C ALA A 44 -14.68 -12.06 -3.96
N LEU A 45 -14.06 -11.52 -5.01
CA LEU A 45 -13.19 -10.35 -4.90
C LEU A 45 -13.98 -9.10 -4.49
N GLY A 46 -15.15 -8.86 -5.09
CA GLY A 46 -16.01 -7.73 -4.74
C GLY A 46 -16.49 -7.81 -3.29
N GLY A 47 -16.94 -8.98 -2.85
CA GLY A 47 -17.37 -9.23 -1.47
C GLY A 47 -16.23 -9.06 -0.46
N ALA A 48 -15.06 -9.64 -0.73
CA ALA A 48 -13.88 -9.47 0.11
C ALA A 48 -13.44 -8.00 0.19
N THR A 49 -13.44 -7.29 -0.93
CA THR A 49 -13.09 -5.86 -0.99
C THR A 49 -14.05 -5.03 -0.14
N LEU A 50 -15.37 -5.25 -0.28
CA LEU A 50 -16.37 -4.55 0.51
C LEU A 50 -16.21 -4.83 2.01
N ALA A 51 -16.05 -6.10 2.38
CA ALA A 51 -15.86 -6.49 3.77
C ALA A 51 -14.61 -5.85 4.39
N MET A 52 -13.47 -5.91 3.69
CA MET A 52 -12.23 -5.31 4.16
C MET A 52 -12.33 -3.78 4.23
N ALA A 53 -12.95 -3.12 3.24
CA ALA A 53 -13.16 -1.68 3.27
C ALA A 53 -14.00 -1.25 4.48
N LEU A 54 -15.06 -1.98 4.81
CA LEU A 54 -15.89 -1.70 5.99
C LEU A 54 -15.12 -1.92 7.30
N ILE A 55 -14.33 -2.99 7.40
CA ILE A 55 -13.49 -3.27 8.58
C ILE A 55 -12.46 -2.16 8.77
N VAL A 56 -11.75 -1.77 7.71
CA VAL A 56 -10.75 -0.70 7.75
C VAL A 56 -11.41 0.65 8.07
N ALA A 57 -12.59 0.95 7.51
CA ALA A 57 -13.32 2.17 7.82
C ALA A 57 -13.76 2.22 9.30
N ALA A 58 -14.24 1.09 9.85
CA ALA A 58 -14.60 0.98 11.26
C ALA A 58 -13.38 1.15 12.18
N ALA A 59 -12.24 0.51 11.85
CA ALA A 59 -10.99 0.68 12.58
C ALA A 59 -10.48 2.13 12.53
N THR A 60 -10.53 2.77 11.36
CA THR A 60 -10.14 4.18 11.18
C THR A 60 -11.04 5.13 11.98
N ALA A 61 -12.34 4.85 12.08
CA ALA A 61 -13.26 5.64 12.90
C ALA A 61 -12.94 5.55 14.40
N ILE A 62 -12.42 4.42 14.87
CA ILE A 62 -11.92 4.26 16.24
C ILE A 62 -10.62 5.04 16.39
N ASP A 63 -9.68 4.91 15.44
CA ASP A 63 -8.38 5.56 15.51
C ASP A 63 -8.52 7.09 15.55
N ARG A 64 -9.41 7.66 14.73
CA ARG A 64 -9.71 9.10 14.73
C ARG A 64 -10.15 9.66 16.09
N ARG A 65 -10.66 8.83 17.00
CA ARG A 65 -11.04 9.25 18.38
C ARG A 65 -9.86 9.23 19.35
N CYS A 66 -8.78 8.54 19.02
CA CYS A 66 -7.65 8.27 19.91
C CYS A 66 -6.32 8.87 19.40
N SER A 67 -6.22 9.15 18.11
CA SER A 67 -5.06 9.75 17.47
C SER A 67 -5.12 11.28 17.55
N GLU A 68 -3.96 11.92 17.64
CA GLU A 68 -3.85 13.36 17.43
C GLU A 68 -4.18 13.70 15.96
N ASP A 69 -5.00 14.75 15.73
CA ASP A 69 -5.47 15.14 14.40
C ASP A 69 -4.33 15.30 13.39
N TYR A 70 -3.18 15.80 13.86
CA TYR A 70 -1.98 15.99 13.05
C TYR A 70 -1.40 14.66 12.51
N ILE A 71 -1.26 13.65 13.37
CA ILE A 71 -0.72 12.34 12.98
C ILE A 71 -1.69 11.65 12.02
N PHE A 72 -2.99 11.74 12.30
CA PHE A 72 -4.03 11.20 11.44
C PHE A 72 -3.98 11.82 10.04
N GLN A 73 -3.85 13.14 9.95
CA GLN A 73 -3.77 13.85 8.68
C GLN A 73 -2.50 13.49 7.89
N ILE A 74 -1.35 13.35 8.55
CA ILE A 74 -0.11 12.90 7.91
C ILE A 74 -0.30 11.50 7.30
N LEU A 75 -0.85 10.56 8.08
CA LEU A 75 -1.05 9.18 7.62
C LEU A 75 -2.05 9.10 6.47
N ALA A 76 -3.14 9.86 6.53
CA ALA A 76 -4.13 9.94 5.46
C ALA A 76 -3.55 10.52 4.17
N ASN A 77 -2.79 11.63 4.27
CA ASN A 77 -2.13 12.23 3.11
C ASN A 77 -1.07 11.30 2.52
N ALA A 78 -0.28 10.62 3.37
CA ALA A 78 0.68 9.63 2.92
C ALA A 78 0.01 8.48 2.15
N ALA A 79 -1.14 8.00 2.62
CA ALA A 79 -1.90 6.94 1.94
C ALA A 79 -2.42 7.39 0.57
N LEU A 80 -2.93 8.62 0.46
CA LEU A 80 -3.36 9.17 -0.82
C LEU A 80 -2.21 9.27 -1.84
N VAL A 81 -1.07 9.81 -1.42
CA VAL A 81 0.12 9.88 -2.28
C VAL A 81 0.59 8.49 -2.69
N ALA A 82 0.59 7.52 -1.78
CA ALA A 82 0.97 6.15 -2.08
C ALA A 82 0.07 5.49 -3.13
N LEU A 83 -1.25 5.68 -3.02
CA LEU A 83 -2.20 5.17 -4.02
C LEU A 83 -1.95 5.78 -5.39
N THR A 84 -1.78 7.11 -5.47
CA THR A 84 -1.48 7.80 -6.73
C THR A 84 -0.14 7.33 -7.32
N ALA A 85 0.92 7.25 -6.51
CA ALA A 85 2.23 6.79 -6.94
C ALA A 85 2.16 5.34 -7.47
N THR A 86 1.45 4.45 -6.78
CA THR A 86 1.26 3.06 -7.21
C THR A 86 0.53 2.97 -8.54
N MET A 87 -0.54 3.75 -8.73
CA MET A 87 -1.26 3.82 -10.01
C MET A 87 -0.35 4.28 -11.16
N MET A 88 0.49 5.30 -10.92
CA MET A 88 1.42 5.80 -11.92
C MET A 88 2.53 4.80 -12.24
N ILE A 89 3.13 4.18 -11.23
CA ILE A 89 4.17 3.16 -11.42
C ILE A 89 3.61 1.96 -12.20
N ASN A 90 2.41 1.48 -11.84
CA ASN A 90 1.76 0.40 -12.57
C ASN A 90 1.48 0.78 -14.03
N LEU A 91 0.97 2.00 -14.28
CA LEU A 91 0.78 2.50 -15.64
C LEU A 91 2.08 2.53 -16.45
N PHE A 92 3.16 3.07 -15.88
CA PHE A 92 4.47 3.11 -16.54
C PHE A 92 5.03 1.70 -16.78
N TRP A 93 4.80 0.78 -15.86
CA TRP A 93 5.25 -0.60 -16.00
C TRP A 93 4.52 -1.33 -17.13
N VAL A 94 3.19 -1.22 -17.20
CA VAL A 94 2.38 -1.78 -18.28
C VAL A 94 2.79 -1.20 -19.64
N LEU A 95 3.15 0.08 -19.69
CA LEU A 95 3.70 0.67 -20.91
C LEU A 95 5.08 0.08 -21.25
N GLY A 96 5.96 -0.11 -20.27
CA GLY A 96 7.26 -0.73 -20.46
C GLY A 96 7.19 -2.20 -20.88
N GLU A 97 6.25 -2.97 -20.32
CA GLU A 97 5.95 -4.34 -20.75
C GLU A 97 5.62 -4.37 -22.25
N LYS A 98 4.76 -3.46 -22.72
CA LYS A 98 4.34 -3.39 -24.12
C LYS A 98 5.38 -2.83 -25.08
N VAL A 99 6.24 -1.92 -24.63
CA VAL A 99 7.17 -1.18 -25.51
C VAL A 99 8.58 -1.80 -25.52
N VAL A 100 9.08 -2.23 -24.37
CA VAL A 100 10.46 -2.73 -24.19
C VAL A 100 10.52 -4.18 -23.71
N GLY A 101 9.37 -4.84 -23.52
CA GLY A 101 9.32 -6.25 -23.13
C GLY A 101 9.75 -6.48 -21.68
N LEU A 102 9.44 -5.55 -20.78
CA LEU A 102 9.62 -5.76 -19.34
C LEU A 102 8.81 -6.97 -18.85
N PRO A 103 9.26 -7.69 -17.81
CA PRO A 103 8.50 -8.78 -17.21
C PRO A 103 7.20 -8.28 -16.57
N GLU A 104 6.19 -9.15 -16.50
CA GLU A 104 4.93 -8.88 -15.80
C GLU A 104 5.20 -8.61 -14.31
N LEU A 105 4.47 -7.65 -13.75
CA LEU A 105 4.62 -7.30 -12.33
C LEU A 105 3.86 -8.30 -11.46
N ALA A 106 4.54 -8.94 -10.51
CA ALA A 106 3.87 -9.82 -9.55
C ALA A 106 3.03 -9.01 -8.54
N SER A 107 2.05 -9.67 -7.91
CA SER A 107 1.21 -9.05 -6.86
C SER A 107 2.04 -8.47 -5.71
N ASP A 108 3.15 -9.14 -5.39
CA ASP A 108 4.01 -8.78 -4.28
C ASP A 108 4.78 -7.51 -4.58
N ASN A 109 5.18 -7.30 -5.85
CA ASN A 109 5.79 -6.05 -6.29
C ASN A 109 4.80 -4.88 -6.16
N ILE A 110 3.52 -5.05 -6.50
CA ILE A 110 2.49 -4.00 -6.33
C ILE A 110 2.36 -3.65 -4.84
N LEU A 111 2.31 -4.67 -3.97
CA LEU A 111 2.21 -4.48 -2.52
C LEU A 111 3.46 -3.80 -1.96
N GLY A 112 4.64 -4.15 -2.46
CA GLY A 112 5.90 -3.49 -2.13
C GLY A 112 5.87 -2.02 -2.54
N VAL A 113 5.47 -1.71 -3.78
CA VAL A 113 5.40 -0.33 -4.29
C VAL A 113 4.46 0.55 -3.46
N VAL A 114 3.24 0.07 -3.14
CA VAL A 114 2.30 0.86 -2.34
C VAL A 114 2.82 1.09 -0.92
N THR A 115 3.41 0.06 -0.30
CA THR A 115 3.97 0.14 1.06
C THR A 115 5.15 1.09 1.10
N LEU A 116 6.09 0.97 0.16
CA LEU A 116 7.26 1.85 0.06
C LEU A 116 6.83 3.30 -0.17
N SER A 117 5.92 3.53 -1.11
CA SER A 117 5.41 4.87 -1.43
C SER A 117 4.72 5.52 -0.22
N TRP A 118 3.99 4.72 0.57
CA TRP A 118 3.37 5.18 1.81
C TRP A 118 4.39 5.58 2.87
N VAL A 119 5.40 4.75 3.11
CA VAL A 119 6.47 5.03 4.08
C VAL A 119 7.25 6.29 3.68
N ILE A 120 7.65 6.41 2.41
CA ILE A 120 8.37 7.58 1.90
C ILE A 120 7.52 8.85 2.09
N SER A 121 6.24 8.79 1.72
CA SER A 121 5.32 9.93 1.84
C SER A 121 5.11 10.33 3.29
N TYR A 122 5.01 9.36 4.21
CA TYR A 122 4.94 9.62 5.65
C TYR A 122 6.15 10.43 6.12
N TYR A 123 7.37 9.96 5.81
CA TYR A 123 8.60 10.67 6.23
C TYR A 123 8.71 12.04 5.57
N TRP A 124 8.29 12.18 4.31
CA TRP A 124 8.27 13.47 3.62
C TRP A 124 7.39 14.52 4.33
N PHE A 125 6.14 14.16 4.64
CA PHE A 125 5.23 15.06 5.35
C PHE A 125 5.72 15.38 6.76
N ARG A 126 6.33 14.40 7.42
CA ARG A 126 6.89 14.57 8.75
C ARG A 126 8.08 15.52 8.79
N VAL A 127 9.05 15.37 7.87
CA VAL A 127 10.23 16.27 7.79
C VAL A 127 9.80 17.70 7.51
N ARG A 128 8.84 17.91 6.59
CA ARG A 128 8.30 19.25 6.32
C ARG A 128 7.54 19.84 7.51
N GLY A 129 6.84 19.01 8.27
CA GLY A 129 6.12 19.43 9.46
C GLY A 129 6.99 19.75 10.68
N ILE A 130 8.25 19.30 10.70
CA ILE A 130 9.26 19.68 11.72
C ILE A 130 9.98 20.98 11.34
N ALA A 131 10.01 21.32 10.05
CA ALA A 131 10.67 22.51 9.52
C ALA A 131 9.81 23.79 9.57
N GLN A 132 8.56 23.69 10.06
CA GLN A 132 7.64 24.80 10.32
C GLN A 132 7.48 24.99 11.83
#